data_AF-A0A4Q5LDS8-F1
#
_entry.id   AF-A0A4Q5LDS8-F1
#
_cell.length_a   1.000
_cell.length_b   1.000
_cell.length_c   1.000
_cell.angle_alpha   90.00
_cell.angle_beta   90.00
_cell.angle_gamma   90.00
#
_symmetry.space_group_name_H-M   'P 1'
#
loop_
_entity.id
_entity.type
_entity.pdbx_description
1 polymer ?
#
loop_
_entity_poly.entity_id
_entity_poly.type
_entity_poly.pdbx_seq_one_letter_code
_entity_poly.pdbx_strand_id
1 'polypeptide(L)'
;MKTTFYALAACLGLGTFSVQAQDLRMASSDNGNSALKGKQCATMDVLQAQLAADPALAQRMSTIENQTRQFEASPAAHRIGATVVIPVVVHVVYNTAAQNISDAQVQSQIDVLNEDFRNLNADRTKVPAAFAGLAADANVQFVLAKRTPTGAATNGIDRVQTRTSSWSSNDAVKNAKRGGANAWDATNYLNLWACNLGQGLLGYAQFPGGSASTDGVVILYSAFGSKAKAPGVYSSPYDLGRTATHEVGHWLNLRHIWGDASCGNDLVSDTPTQQTSNYGCPAYPHVTCSNQGDMSMNYMDYVDDACMYMFSTGQSTRMNALFAAGGARAGLLTSLGGTAPRATLASLGSASEVAMYPNPASNVLNLTLPQNIGASVWNVTVYDLRGYEMKQASYNGQGQVNVSQLPQGLYQMTISNGEKTVRQQFQKN
;
A
#
# COMPACT_ATOMS: atom_id res chain seq x y z
N MET A 1 -60.40 5.16 -74.59
CA MET A 1 -60.81 5.77 -73.30
C MET A 1 -61.18 4.65 -72.34
N LYS A 2 -60.78 4.78 -71.05
CA LYS A 2 -60.83 3.82 -69.91
C LYS A 2 -59.50 3.06 -69.68
N THR A 3 -58.64 3.43 -68.71
CA THR A 3 -58.60 3.08 -67.25
C THR A 3 -58.47 1.55 -67.04
N THR A 4 -57.54 0.92 -66.31
CA THR A 4 -56.55 1.26 -65.26
C THR A 4 -55.62 0.03 -65.12
N PHE A 5 -54.39 0.16 -64.57
CA PHE A 5 -53.87 -0.57 -63.38
C PHE A 5 -52.33 -0.47 -63.26
N TYR A 6 -51.88 -0.20 -62.05
CA TYR A 6 -50.50 -0.02 -61.62
C TYR A 6 -49.76 -1.35 -61.44
N ALA A 7 -48.48 -1.38 -61.78
CA ALA A 7 -47.47 -2.14 -61.05
C ALA A 7 -46.11 -1.42 -61.18
N LEU A 8 -45.64 -0.87 -60.07
CA LEU A 8 -44.34 -0.23 -59.91
C LEU A 8 -43.30 -1.35 -59.69
N ALA A 9 -42.30 -1.45 -60.55
CA ALA A 9 -41.08 -2.22 -60.32
C ALA A 9 -39.89 -1.35 -60.69
N ALA A 10 -39.25 -0.74 -59.69
CA ALA A 10 -37.98 -0.07 -59.85
C ALA A 10 -36.99 -0.63 -58.83
N CYS A 11 -36.00 -1.34 -59.35
CA CYS A 11 -34.86 -1.89 -58.65
C CYS A 11 -34.09 -0.78 -57.91
N LEU A 12 -33.91 -0.93 -56.60
CA LEU A 12 -32.90 -0.22 -55.82
C LEU A 12 -31.92 -1.28 -55.28
N GLY A 13 -30.68 -1.20 -55.76
CA GLY A 13 -29.60 -2.07 -55.33
C GLY A 13 -29.30 -1.88 -53.85
N LEU A 14 -29.43 -2.95 -53.08
CA LEU A 14 -28.90 -3.06 -51.72
C LEU A 14 -27.42 -3.42 -51.84
N GLY A 15 -26.54 -2.42 -51.70
CA GLY A 15 -25.12 -2.64 -51.42
C GLY A 15 -24.96 -3.02 -49.95
N THR A 16 -24.80 -4.30 -49.65
CA THR A 16 -24.36 -4.76 -48.33
C THR A 16 -22.85 -4.51 -48.21
N PHE A 17 -22.45 -3.48 -47.48
CA PHE A 17 -21.08 -3.35 -47.00
C PHE A 17 -20.83 -4.41 -45.91
N SER A 18 -20.28 -5.54 -46.31
CA SER A 18 -19.66 -6.49 -45.38
C SER A 18 -18.32 -5.91 -44.94
N VAL A 19 -18.31 -5.30 -43.74
CA VAL A 19 -17.07 -4.94 -43.04
C VAL A 19 -16.41 -6.24 -42.58
N GLN A 20 -15.45 -6.74 -43.35
CA GLN A 20 -14.45 -7.68 -42.85
C GLN A 20 -13.45 -6.87 -42.03
N ALA A 21 -13.67 -6.80 -40.72
CA ALA A 21 -12.62 -6.41 -39.79
C ALA A 21 -11.54 -7.49 -39.85
N GLN A 22 -10.38 -7.14 -40.39
CA GLN A 22 -9.20 -7.99 -40.35
C GLN A 22 -8.76 -8.12 -38.89
N ASP A 23 -8.93 -9.33 -38.39
CA ASP A 23 -8.51 -9.80 -37.08
C ASP A 23 -6.97 -9.88 -37.07
N LEU A 24 -6.31 -8.83 -36.60
CA LEU A 24 -4.89 -8.85 -36.22
C LEU A 24 -4.79 -8.99 -34.70
N ARG A 25 -5.28 -10.11 -34.17
CA ARG A 25 -4.83 -10.63 -32.89
C ARG A 25 -3.79 -11.71 -33.19
N MET A 26 -2.51 -11.39 -33.01
CA MET A 26 -1.48 -12.40 -32.81
C MET A 26 -1.85 -13.18 -31.54
N ALA A 27 -2.60 -14.26 -31.72
CA ALA A 27 -2.66 -15.34 -30.77
C ALA A 27 -1.30 -16.04 -30.80
N SER A 28 -0.46 -15.82 -29.79
CA SER A 28 0.61 -16.79 -29.52
C SER A 28 -0.07 -18.03 -28.95
N SER A 29 -0.21 -19.05 -29.79
CA SER A 29 -0.48 -20.40 -29.33
C SER A 29 0.64 -20.82 -28.40
N ASP A 30 0.31 -21.20 -27.17
CA ASP A 30 1.16 -22.15 -26.46
C ASP A 30 0.30 -23.31 -25.97
N ASN A 31 0.63 -24.48 -26.50
CA ASN A 31 -0.03 -25.75 -26.26
C ASN A 31 0.38 -26.28 -24.88
N GLY A 32 -0.49 -27.11 -24.31
CA GLY A 32 -0.40 -27.57 -22.92
C GLY A 32 0.96 -28.15 -22.48
N ASN A 33 1.26 -27.83 -21.22
CA ASN A 33 2.22 -28.43 -20.28
C ASN A 33 3.62 -27.80 -20.20
N SER A 34 3.72 -26.72 -19.43
CA SER A 34 4.94 -26.37 -18.69
C SER A 34 4.60 -25.53 -17.47
N ALA A 35 5.07 -25.95 -16.29
CA ALA A 35 5.04 -25.18 -15.05
C ALA A 35 5.46 -23.73 -15.31
N LEU A 36 4.70 -22.76 -14.80
CA LEU A 36 4.96 -21.33 -14.94
C LEU A 36 6.33 -21.01 -14.33
N LYS A 37 7.29 -20.57 -15.16
CA LYS A 37 8.72 -20.37 -14.80
C LYS A 37 9.13 -18.90 -14.64
N GLY A 38 8.27 -18.04 -14.10
CA GLY A 38 8.63 -16.62 -13.89
C GLY A 38 7.57 -15.79 -13.17
N LYS A 39 7.97 -14.65 -12.62
CA LYS A 39 7.07 -13.67 -11.97
C LYS A 39 6.10 -13.14 -13.03
N GLN A 40 4.81 -13.17 -12.73
CA GLN A 40 3.77 -12.66 -13.63
C GLN A 40 3.01 -11.53 -12.94
N CYS A 41 3.29 -10.31 -13.36
CA CYS A 41 2.56 -9.09 -13.01
C CYS A 41 1.67 -8.67 -14.19
N ALA A 42 0.40 -8.32 -13.91
CA ALA A 42 -0.57 -7.89 -14.93
C ALA A 42 -0.80 -6.37 -14.96
N THR A 43 0.07 -5.57 -14.31
CA THR A 43 -0.11 -4.13 -14.18
C THR A 43 -0.21 -3.42 -15.53
N MET A 44 0.57 -3.83 -16.53
CA MET A 44 0.52 -3.22 -17.87
C MET A 44 -0.77 -3.55 -18.63
N ASP A 45 -1.29 -4.78 -18.49
CA ASP A 45 -2.57 -5.17 -19.06
C ASP A 45 -3.72 -4.35 -18.42
N VAL A 46 -3.67 -4.17 -17.10
CA VAL A 46 -4.63 -3.34 -16.35
C VAL A 46 -4.56 -1.90 -16.81
N LEU A 47 -3.35 -1.34 -16.94
CA LEU A 47 -3.16 0.02 -17.45
C LEU A 47 -3.75 0.17 -18.86
N GLN A 48 -3.49 -0.78 -19.77
CA GLN A 48 -4.03 -0.74 -21.13
C GLN A 48 -5.56 -0.81 -21.13
N ALA A 49 -6.16 -1.69 -20.33
CA ALA A 49 -7.61 -1.78 -20.19
C ALA A 49 -8.21 -0.48 -19.63
N GLN A 50 -7.55 0.15 -18.67
CA GLN A 50 -8.00 1.41 -18.09
C GLN A 50 -7.86 2.59 -19.07
N LEU A 51 -6.79 2.66 -19.86
CA LEU A 51 -6.63 3.66 -20.92
C LEU A 51 -7.71 3.52 -22.00
N ALA A 52 -8.10 2.29 -22.32
CA ALA A 52 -9.19 2.02 -23.25
C ALA A 52 -10.56 2.42 -22.67
N ALA A 53 -10.77 2.23 -21.36
CA ALA A 53 -12.03 2.53 -20.69
C ALA A 53 -12.20 4.02 -20.33
N ASP A 54 -11.11 4.74 -20.06
CA ASP A 54 -11.11 6.15 -19.70
C ASP A 54 -10.13 6.95 -20.58
N PRO A 55 -10.63 7.60 -21.65
CA PRO A 55 -9.81 8.41 -22.55
C PRO A 55 -9.07 9.57 -21.88
N ALA A 56 -9.52 10.03 -20.70
CA ALA A 56 -8.86 11.12 -19.97
C ALA A 56 -7.70 10.62 -19.08
N LEU A 57 -7.54 9.31 -18.88
CA LEU A 57 -6.48 8.74 -18.06
C LEU A 57 -5.09 9.11 -18.60
N ALA A 58 -4.89 9.03 -19.92
CA ALA A 58 -3.61 9.39 -20.55
C ALA A 58 -3.20 10.83 -20.21
N GLN A 59 -4.16 11.76 -20.20
CA GLN A 59 -3.91 13.15 -19.83
C GLN A 59 -3.57 13.30 -18.34
N ARG A 60 -4.28 12.59 -17.44
CA ARG A 60 -3.98 12.63 -16.00
C ARG A 60 -2.59 12.06 -15.71
N MET A 61 -2.21 10.95 -16.33
CA MET A 61 -0.86 10.38 -16.22
C MET A 61 0.20 11.33 -16.77
N SER A 62 -0.05 11.99 -17.90
CA SER A 62 0.86 13.01 -18.45
C SER A 62 1.08 14.18 -17.48
N THR A 63 0.02 14.63 -16.80
CA THR A 63 0.13 15.65 -15.75
C THR A 63 1.00 15.17 -14.58
N ILE A 64 0.83 13.91 -14.14
CA ILE A 64 1.63 13.31 -13.07
C ILE A 64 3.11 13.20 -13.47
N GLU A 65 3.40 12.78 -14.71
CA GLU A 65 4.77 12.72 -15.23
C GLU A 65 5.41 14.11 -15.36
N ASN A 66 4.64 15.13 -15.76
CA ASN A 66 5.12 16.51 -15.78
C ASN A 66 5.46 17.02 -14.38
N GLN A 67 4.59 16.77 -13.40
CA GLN A 67 4.84 17.14 -12.00
C GLN A 67 6.06 16.39 -11.44
N THR A 68 6.22 15.11 -11.77
CA THR A 68 7.37 14.30 -11.35
C THR A 68 8.67 14.88 -11.89
N ARG A 69 8.73 15.23 -13.18
CA ARG A 69 9.90 15.90 -13.77
C ARG A 69 10.21 17.25 -13.13
N GLN A 70 9.18 18.03 -12.79
CA GLN A 70 9.37 19.31 -12.10
C GLN A 70 9.94 19.12 -10.70
N PHE A 71 9.50 18.07 -10.00
CA PHE A 71 10.04 17.69 -8.70
C PHE A 71 11.52 17.27 -8.81
N GLU A 72 11.83 16.37 -9.75
CA GLU A 72 13.20 15.89 -10.05
C GLU A 72 14.17 17.02 -10.40
N ALA A 73 13.69 18.07 -11.08
CA ALA A 73 14.48 19.24 -11.45
C ALA A 73 14.72 20.23 -10.29
N SER A 74 14.14 20.00 -9.11
CA SER A 74 14.21 20.89 -7.95
C SER A 74 14.91 20.22 -6.77
N PRO A 75 16.25 20.33 -6.64
CA PRO A 75 17.01 19.72 -5.56
C PRO A 75 16.58 20.13 -4.14
N ALA A 76 15.94 21.29 -3.98
CA ALA A 76 15.36 21.72 -2.71
C ALA A 76 14.11 20.90 -2.32
N ALA A 77 13.36 20.41 -3.30
CA ALA A 77 12.21 19.53 -3.10
C ALA A 77 12.63 18.09 -2.74
N HIS A 78 13.86 17.69 -3.08
CA HIS A 78 14.45 16.40 -2.70
C HIS A 78 14.91 16.34 -1.24
N ARG A 79 14.86 17.44 -0.49
CA ARG A 79 15.24 17.42 0.93
C ARG A 79 14.30 16.47 1.66
N ILE A 80 14.88 15.43 2.25
CA ILE A 80 14.16 14.38 2.99
C ILE A 80 13.26 15.05 4.03
N GLY A 81 11.96 15.07 3.74
CA GLY A 81 10.92 15.48 4.67
C GLY A 81 10.70 14.43 5.75
N ALA A 82 9.75 14.68 6.65
CA ALA A 82 9.29 13.64 7.56
C ALA A 82 8.92 12.37 6.78
N THR A 83 9.21 11.20 7.34
CA THR A 83 8.87 9.91 6.73
C THR A 83 7.40 9.86 6.36
N VAL A 84 7.11 9.43 5.12
CA VAL A 84 5.75 9.26 4.64
C VAL A 84 5.17 8.00 5.25
N VAL A 85 4.17 8.14 6.12
CA VAL A 85 3.47 7.00 6.73
C VAL A 85 2.18 6.75 5.97
N ILE A 86 2.09 5.59 5.32
CA ILE A 86 0.96 5.17 4.51
C ILE A 86 0.08 4.21 5.32
N PRO A 87 -1.18 4.59 5.62
CA PRO A 87 -2.14 3.66 6.20
C PRO A 87 -2.56 2.61 5.17
N VAL A 88 -2.50 1.34 5.56
CA VAL A 88 -2.81 0.20 4.70
C VAL A 88 -4.04 -0.52 5.21
N VAL A 89 -4.99 -0.80 4.33
CA VAL A 89 -6.04 -1.78 4.58
C VAL A 89 -5.80 -3.01 3.72
N VAL A 90 -5.88 -4.19 4.33
CA VAL A 90 -5.71 -5.48 3.65
C VAL A 90 -7.07 -6.17 3.55
N HIS A 91 -7.57 -6.31 2.32
CA HIS A 91 -8.78 -7.03 1.97
C HIS A 91 -8.46 -8.48 1.64
N VAL A 92 -8.60 -9.38 2.62
CA VAL A 92 -8.47 -10.82 2.42
C VAL A 92 -9.79 -11.35 1.82
N VAL A 93 -9.79 -11.63 0.53
CA VAL A 93 -10.96 -12.16 -0.20
C VAL A 93 -10.77 -13.65 -0.45
N TYR A 94 -11.53 -14.48 0.27
CA TYR A 94 -11.25 -15.92 0.39
C TYR A 94 -12.46 -16.81 0.06
N ASN A 95 -12.21 -17.88 -0.67
CA ASN A 95 -13.18 -18.95 -0.96
C ASN A 95 -12.93 -20.22 -0.13
N THR A 96 -11.66 -20.50 0.20
CA THR A 96 -11.24 -21.64 1.03
C THR A 96 -10.53 -21.20 2.30
N ALA A 97 -10.38 -22.10 3.27
CA ALA A 97 -9.67 -21.80 4.52
C ALA A 97 -8.20 -21.41 4.30
N ALA A 98 -7.51 -22.01 3.32
CA ALA A 98 -6.12 -21.67 2.98
C ALA A 98 -5.97 -20.23 2.44
N GLN A 99 -6.99 -19.72 1.75
CA GLN A 99 -7.01 -18.36 1.22
C GLN A 99 -7.30 -17.31 2.30
N ASN A 100 -7.87 -17.71 3.44
CA ASN A 100 -8.13 -16.85 4.58
C ASN A 100 -6.84 -16.67 5.42
N ILE A 101 -5.81 -16.07 4.82
CA ILE A 101 -4.46 -15.94 5.38
C ILE A 101 -4.46 -15.29 6.76
N SER A 102 -3.56 -15.71 7.65
CA SER A 102 -3.55 -15.27 9.05
C SER A 102 -3.17 -13.79 9.20
N ASP A 103 -3.56 -13.16 10.33
CA ASP A 103 -3.11 -11.80 10.66
C ASP A 103 -1.58 -11.72 10.74
N ALA A 104 -0.90 -12.78 11.19
CA ALA A 104 0.56 -12.85 11.23
C ALA A 104 1.18 -12.85 9.83
N GLN A 105 0.60 -13.58 8.88
CA GLN A 105 1.01 -13.55 7.48
C GLN A 105 0.79 -12.16 6.88
N VAL A 106 -0.34 -11.50 7.20
CA VAL A 106 -0.59 -10.12 6.77
C VAL A 106 0.44 -9.15 7.36
N GLN A 107 0.69 -9.20 8.67
CA GLN A 107 1.67 -8.35 9.34
C GLN A 107 3.07 -8.56 8.76
N SER A 108 3.45 -9.80 8.45
CA SER A 108 4.73 -10.09 7.82
C SER A 108 4.94 -9.37 6.48
N GLN A 109 3.87 -9.12 5.72
CA GLN A 109 3.96 -8.35 4.48
C GLN A 109 4.22 -6.87 4.76
N ILE A 110 3.58 -6.32 5.78
CA ILE A 110 3.79 -4.92 6.21
C ILE A 110 5.23 -4.74 6.71
N ASP A 111 5.77 -5.72 7.40
CA ASP A 111 7.17 -5.72 7.85
C ASP A 111 8.14 -5.74 6.65
N VAL A 112 7.89 -6.59 5.64
CA VAL A 112 8.70 -6.62 4.40
C VAL A 112 8.63 -5.29 3.65
N LEU A 113 7.43 -4.71 3.50
CA LEU A 113 7.29 -3.40 2.84
C LEU A 113 8.09 -2.33 3.60
N ASN A 114 8.03 -2.31 4.93
CA ASN A 114 8.84 -1.38 5.72
C ASN A 114 10.34 -1.64 5.59
N GLU A 115 10.78 -2.89 5.44
CA GLU A 115 12.19 -3.20 5.23
C GLU A 115 12.67 -2.77 3.84
N ASP A 116 11.95 -3.15 2.80
CA ASP A 116 12.34 -2.92 1.41
C ASP A 116 12.27 -1.42 1.05
N PHE A 117 11.21 -0.70 1.48
CA PHE A 117 11.07 0.75 1.20
C PHE A 117 11.90 1.64 2.13
N ARG A 118 12.51 1.09 3.18
CA ARG A 118 13.46 1.82 4.04
C ARG A 118 14.91 1.38 3.84
N ASN A 119 15.18 0.49 2.89
CA ASN A 119 16.50 -0.12 2.67
C ASN A 119 17.07 -0.75 3.95
N LEU A 120 16.20 -1.38 4.74
CA LEU A 120 16.51 -2.09 5.99
C LEU A 120 16.50 -3.62 5.80
N ASN A 121 16.14 -4.10 4.60
CA ASN A 121 16.17 -5.50 4.23
C ASN A 121 17.59 -6.09 4.36
N ALA A 122 17.72 -7.27 4.99
CA ALA A 122 19.02 -7.86 5.30
C ALA A 122 19.82 -8.28 4.04
N ASP A 123 19.11 -8.64 2.97
CA ASP A 123 19.68 -9.05 1.68
C ASP A 123 20.20 -7.88 0.84
N ARG A 124 20.02 -6.61 1.25
CA ARG A 124 20.66 -5.44 0.61
C ARG A 124 22.19 -5.53 0.54
N THR A 125 22.78 -6.36 1.40
CA THR A 125 24.22 -6.66 1.39
C THR A 125 24.68 -7.40 0.13
N LYS A 126 23.74 -7.96 -0.64
CA LYS A 126 23.99 -8.65 -1.91
C LYS A 126 24.07 -7.71 -3.11
N VAL A 127 23.75 -6.42 -2.95
CA VAL A 127 23.85 -5.42 -4.02
C VAL A 127 25.28 -5.40 -4.60
N PRO A 128 25.44 -5.62 -5.93
CA PRO A 128 26.74 -5.52 -6.55
C PRO A 128 27.39 -4.16 -6.30
N ALA A 129 28.71 -4.15 -6.14
CA ALA A 129 29.46 -2.93 -5.83
C ALA A 129 29.20 -1.79 -6.83
N ALA A 130 28.94 -2.12 -8.10
CA ALA A 130 28.59 -1.15 -9.15
C ALA A 130 27.31 -0.35 -8.87
N PHE A 131 26.37 -0.90 -8.09
CA PHE A 131 25.09 -0.27 -7.75
C PHE A 131 24.95 0.08 -6.27
N ALA A 132 25.94 -0.22 -5.43
CA ALA A 132 25.88 0.00 -3.99
C ALA A 132 25.61 1.49 -3.62
N GLY A 133 26.14 2.43 -4.43
CA GLY A 133 25.90 3.86 -4.25
C GLY A 133 24.52 4.36 -4.71
N LEU A 134 23.70 3.49 -5.32
CA LEU A 134 22.37 3.83 -5.84
C LEU A 134 21.23 3.28 -4.97
N ALA A 135 21.49 2.27 -4.12
CA ALA A 135 20.48 1.66 -3.27
C ALA A 135 19.87 2.66 -2.29
N ALA A 136 18.56 2.89 -2.37
CA ALA A 136 17.91 4.01 -1.72
C ALA A 136 16.98 3.61 -0.58
N ASP A 137 17.01 4.37 0.52
CA ASP A 137 15.87 4.49 1.44
C ASP A 137 14.81 5.36 0.72
N ALA A 138 13.61 4.81 0.49
CA ALA A 138 12.52 5.54 -0.17
C ALA A 138 11.82 6.52 0.79
N ASN A 139 12.12 6.48 2.08
CA ASN A 139 11.51 7.27 3.15
C ASN A 139 9.98 7.08 3.24
N VAL A 140 9.51 5.87 2.91
CA VAL A 140 8.11 5.44 3.00
C VAL A 140 7.98 4.34 4.04
N GLN A 141 7.01 4.48 4.94
CA GLN A 141 6.61 3.48 5.93
C GLN A 141 5.15 3.10 5.76
N PHE A 142 4.83 1.86 6.10
CA PHE A 142 3.49 1.29 5.99
C PHE A 142 3.02 0.87 7.36
N VAL A 143 1.77 1.22 7.69
CA VAL A 143 1.12 0.79 8.94
C VAL A 143 -0.26 0.26 8.63
N LEU A 144 -0.65 -0.86 9.23
CA LEU A 144 -2.04 -1.29 9.15
C LEU A 144 -2.95 -0.20 9.73
N ALA A 145 -4.01 0.11 8.99
CA ALA A 145 -4.99 1.10 9.38
C ALA A 145 -5.53 0.79 10.78
N LYS A 146 -5.64 1.84 11.59
CA LYS A 146 -6.21 1.79 12.93
C LYS A 146 -7.62 2.36 12.98
N ARG A 147 -8.05 3.04 11.90
CA ARG A 147 -9.43 3.52 11.74
C ARG A 147 -9.99 3.12 10.37
N THR A 148 -11.29 2.89 10.32
CA THR A 148 -12.06 2.74 9.08
C THR A 148 -12.28 4.11 8.42
N PRO A 149 -12.81 4.17 7.18
CA PRO A 149 -13.17 5.45 6.54
C PRO A 149 -14.24 6.24 7.31
N THR A 150 -15.06 5.56 8.12
CA THR A 150 -16.05 6.20 9.01
C THR A 150 -15.47 6.62 10.37
N GLY A 151 -14.17 6.38 10.61
CA GLY A 151 -13.45 6.75 11.82
C GLY A 151 -13.55 5.74 12.98
N ALA A 152 -14.22 4.60 12.80
CA ALA A 152 -14.32 3.52 13.77
C ALA A 152 -12.99 2.77 13.91
N ALA A 153 -12.75 2.10 15.04
CA ALA A 153 -11.51 1.34 15.25
C ALA A 153 -11.46 0.10 14.36
N THR A 154 -10.27 -0.24 13.88
CA THR A 154 -10.01 -1.45 13.09
C THR A 154 -8.59 -1.94 13.33
N ASN A 155 -8.34 -3.21 13.02
CA ASN A 155 -6.99 -3.76 12.91
C ASN A 155 -6.39 -3.57 11.50
N GLY A 156 -7.16 -3.03 10.55
CA GLY A 156 -6.74 -2.76 9.17
C GLY A 156 -6.87 -3.97 8.25
N ILE A 157 -7.59 -5.02 8.66
CA ILE A 157 -7.77 -6.25 7.89
C ILE A 157 -9.25 -6.53 7.70
N ASP A 158 -9.73 -6.42 6.48
CA ASP A 158 -11.08 -6.81 6.08
C ASP A 158 -11.04 -8.25 5.56
N ARG A 159 -11.96 -9.11 6.04
CA ARG A 159 -12.05 -10.51 5.60
C ARG A 159 -13.39 -10.75 4.92
N VAL A 160 -13.36 -11.02 3.63
CA VAL A 160 -14.55 -11.21 2.79
C VAL A 160 -14.60 -12.62 2.24
N GLN A 161 -15.55 -13.43 2.72
CA GLN A 161 -15.81 -14.75 2.17
C GLN A 161 -16.52 -14.61 0.81
N THR A 162 -16.07 -15.37 -0.18
CA THR A 162 -16.63 -15.34 -1.54
C THR A 162 -16.93 -16.73 -2.07
N ARG A 163 -17.80 -16.80 -3.09
CA ARG A 163 -18.05 -18.01 -3.89
C ARG A 163 -17.16 -18.09 -5.13
N THR A 164 -16.47 -16.99 -5.47
CA THR A 164 -15.55 -16.93 -6.61
C THR A 164 -14.31 -17.75 -6.29
N SER A 165 -14.07 -18.82 -7.05
CA SER A 165 -12.93 -19.72 -6.82
C SER A 165 -11.60 -19.13 -7.27
N SER A 166 -11.59 -18.28 -8.30
CA SER A 166 -10.39 -17.65 -8.86
C SER A 166 -10.73 -16.29 -9.47
N TRP A 167 -9.82 -15.34 -9.32
CA TRP A 167 -9.91 -13.98 -9.87
C TRP A 167 -8.95 -13.80 -11.04
N SER A 168 -9.24 -12.82 -11.91
CA SER A 168 -8.32 -12.31 -12.92
C SER A 168 -7.98 -10.84 -12.64
N SER A 169 -7.19 -10.20 -13.51
CA SER A 169 -6.80 -8.79 -13.43
C SER A 169 -7.91 -7.78 -13.82
N ASN A 170 -9.17 -8.21 -14.00
CA ASN A 170 -10.26 -7.33 -14.45
C ASN A 170 -10.97 -6.53 -13.33
N ASP A 171 -10.29 -6.33 -12.19
CA ASP A 171 -10.78 -5.62 -11.00
C ASP A 171 -12.10 -6.14 -10.39
N ALA A 172 -12.54 -7.36 -10.73
CA ALA A 172 -13.72 -7.96 -10.11
C ALA A 172 -13.58 -8.13 -8.59
N VAL A 173 -12.36 -8.43 -8.12
CA VAL A 173 -12.04 -8.59 -6.69
C VAL A 173 -12.19 -7.27 -5.92
N LYS A 174 -12.12 -6.12 -6.61
CA LYS A 174 -12.28 -4.79 -6.02
C LYS A 174 -13.75 -4.33 -5.95
N ASN A 175 -14.70 -5.23 -6.23
CA ASN A 175 -16.12 -4.91 -6.30
C ASN A 175 -16.97 -5.89 -5.48
N ALA A 176 -17.56 -5.41 -4.39
CA ALA A 176 -18.39 -6.20 -3.49
C ALA A 176 -19.62 -6.82 -4.17
N LYS A 177 -20.20 -6.15 -5.17
CA LYS A 177 -21.34 -6.69 -5.94
C LYS A 177 -20.94 -7.89 -6.80
N ARG A 178 -19.65 -8.06 -7.08
CA ARG A 178 -19.07 -9.20 -7.82
C ARG A 178 -18.44 -10.23 -6.88
N GLY A 179 -18.72 -10.14 -5.57
CA GLY A 179 -18.18 -11.04 -4.54
C GLY A 179 -16.78 -10.69 -4.06
N GLY A 180 -16.28 -9.49 -4.40
CA GLY A 180 -15.00 -8.95 -3.94
C GLY A 180 -15.13 -8.05 -2.71
N ALA A 181 -14.18 -7.15 -2.51
CA ALA A 181 -14.21 -6.11 -1.48
C ALA A 181 -14.04 -4.73 -2.12
N ASN A 182 -14.92 -3.78 -1.80
CA ASN A 182 -14.79 -2.41 -2.30
C ASN A 182 -13.56 -1.74 -1.67
N ALA A 183 -12.90 -0.87 -2.43
CA ALA A 183 -11.82 -0.04 -1.91
C ALA A 183 -12.33 0.87 -0.77
N TRP A 184 -11.49 1.03 0.26
CA TRP A 184 -11.56 2.20 1.13
C TRP A 184 -11.04 3.43 0.38
N ASP A 185 -11.31 4.62 0.89
CA ASP A 185 -10.93 5.89 0.26
C ASP A 185 -9.43 5.95 -0.05
N ALA A 186 -9.10 5.87 -1.35
CA ALA A 186 -7.73 5.84 -1.86
C ALA A 186 -6.93 7.13 -1.57
N THR A 187 -7.60 8.22 -1.18
CA THR A 187 -6.93 9.45 -0.73
C THR A 187 -6.27 9.26 0.64
N ASN A 188 -6.78 8.33 1.44
CA ASN A 188 -6.41 8.14 2.84
C ASN A 188 -5.76 6.77 3.12
N TYR A 189 -5.91 5.79 2.24
CA TYR A 189 -5.44 4.43 2.44
C TYR A 189 -4.83 3.85 1.17
N LEU A 190 -3.76 3.06 1.32
CA LEU A 190 -3.39 2.05 0.35
C LEU A 190 -4.30 0.83 0.55
N ASN A 191 -5.03 0.46 -0.49
CA ASN A 191 -5.81 -0.78 -0.51
C ASN A 191 -4.96 -1.93 -1.06
N LEU A 192 -4.78 -2.99 -0.28
CA LEU A 192 -4.16 -4.25 -0.70
C LEU A 192 -5.22 -5.35 -0.70
N TRP A 193 -5.47 -6.00 -1.83
CA TRP A 193 -6.32 -7.20 -1.87
C TRP A 193 -5.44 -8.45 -1.91
N ALA A 194 -5.69 -9.39 -0.99
CA ALA A 194 -5.12 -10.72 -1.02
C ALA A 194 -6.21 -11.72 -1.44
N CYS A 195 -6.03 -12.40 -2.58
CA CYS A 195 -7.04 -13.31 -3.11
C CYS A 195 -6.42 -14.46 -3.92
N ASN A 196 -7.25 -15.42 -4.37
CA ASN A 196 -6.79 -16.44 -5.30
C ASN A 196 -6.79 -15.92 -6.75
N LEU A 197 -5.63 -15.49 -7.24
CA LEU A 197 -5.43 -15.12 -8.64
C LEU A 197 -5.19 -16.37 -9.50
N GLY A 198 -5.82 -16.40 -10.67
CA GLY A 198 -5.65 -17.47 -11.65
C GLY A 198 -4.58 -17.16 -12.70
N GLN A 199 -4.43 -18.08 -13.67
CA GLN A 199 -3.59 -17.90 -14.87
C GLN A 199 -2.09 -17.67 -14.59
N GLY A 200 -1.63 -17.97 -13.37
CA GLY A 200 -0.23 -17.78 -12.98
C GLY A 200 0.12 -16.40 -12.44
N LEU A 201 -0.85 -15.49 -12.39
CA LEU A 201 -0.64 -14.13 -11.88
C LEU A 201 -0.25 -14.15 -10.40
N LEU A 202 0.82 -13.42 -10.08
CA LEU A 202 1.24 -13.18 -8.70
C LEU A 202 0.63 -11.89 -8.15
N GLY A 203 0.44 -10.89 -9.00
CA GLY A 203 -0.13 -9.62 -8.58
C GLY A 203 -0.38 -8.67 -9.74
N TYR A 204 -1.01 -7.56 -9.41
CA TYR A 204 -1.10 -6.38 -10.27
C TYR A 204 -1.42 -5.13 -9.44
N ALA A 205 -1.04 -3.99 -9.97
CA ALA A 205 -1.32 -2.68 -9.42
C ALA A 205 -2.19 -1.83 -10.37
N GLN A 206 -2.70 -0.74 -9.83
CA GLN A 206 -3.17 0.39 -10.62
C GLN A 206 -2.15 1.54 -10.52
N PHE A 207 -1.69 2.05 -11.66
CA PHE A 207 -0.86 3.26 -11.70
C PHE A 207 -1.62 4.51 -11.21
N PRO A 208 -0.93 5.53 -10.69
CA PRO A 208 -1.55 6.81 -10.35
C PRO A 208 -2.33 7.43 -11.52
N GLY A 209 -3.45 8.07 -11.19
CA GLY A 209 -4.35 8.70 -12.16
C GLY A 209 -5.55 7.85 -12.57
N GLY A 210 -5.57 6.55 -12.23
CA GLY A 210 -6.74 5.67 -12.40
C GLY A 210 -7.93 6.02 -11.48
N SER A 211 -8.99 5.22 -11.54
CA SER A 211 -10.18 5.42 -10.71
C SER A 211 -9.90 5.15 -9.23
N ALA A 212 -10.41 6.01 -8.34
CA ALA A 212 -10.28 5.83 -6.89
C ALA A 212 -10.96 4.54 -6.39
N SER A 213 -12.01 4.06 -7.07
CA SER A 213 -12.72 2.83 -6.68
C SER A 213 -11.93 1.54 -6.91
N THR A 214 -10.85 1.60 -7.70
CA THR A 214 -9.98 0.48 -8.03
C THR A 214 -8.51 0.76 -7.73
N ASP A 215 -8.18 1.91 -7.13
CA ASP A 215 -6.80 2.27 -6.77
C ASP A 215 -6.27 1.36 -5.66
N GLY A 216 -5.04 0.89 -5.86
CA GLY A 216 -4.36 -0.05 -4.96
C GLY A 216 -3.81 -1.25 -5.72
N VAL A 217 -3.56 -2.32 -4.97
CA VAL A 217 -2.73 -3.45 -5.40
C VAL A 217 -3.43 -4.76 -5.05
N VAL A 218 -3.38 -5.73 -5.95
CA VAL A 218 -3.91 -7.09 -5.74
C VAL A 218 -2.76 -8.08 -5.81
N ILE A 219 -2.74 -9.03 -4.88
CA ILE A 219 -1.68 -10.02 -4.73
C ILE A 219 -2.32 -11.41 -4.54
N LEU A 220 -1.70 -12.41 -5.14
CA LEU A 220 -2.03 -13.82 -4.91
C LEU A 220 -1.79 -14.14 -3.43
N TYR A 221 -2.77 -14.73 -2.75
CA TYR A 221 -2.71 -14.97 -1.31
C TYR A 221 -1.47 -15.77 -0.87
N SER A 222 -0.97 -16.69 -1.71
CA SER A 222 0.24 -17.48 -1.44
C SER A 222 1.56 -16.77 -1.79
N ALA A 223 1.51 -15.59 -2.38
CA ALA A 223 2.65 -14.69 -2.57
C ALA A 223 2.56 -13.45 -1.66
N PHE A 224 1.63 -13.43 -0.69
CA PHE A 224 1.42 -12.35 0.25
C PHE A 224 2.08 -12.65 1.60
N GLY A 225 3.01 -11.79 2.02
CA GLY A 225 3.79 -11.96 3.24
C GLY A 225 5.07 -12.76 3.02
N SER A 226 5.78 -13.04 4.11
CA SER A 226 7.08 -13.70 4.07
C SER A 226 7.16 -14.90 5.00
N LYS A 227 7.52 -16.06 4.43
CA LYS A 227 7.78 -17.29 5.20
C LYS A 227 8.92 -17.14 6.19
N ALA A 228 9.82 -16.18 5.96
CA ALA A 228 10.95 -15.92 6.85
C ALA A 228 10.55 -15.16 8.12
N LYS A 229 9.33 -14.60 8.15
CA LYS A 229 8.83 -13.74 9.24
C LYS A 229 7.65 -14.33 10.00
N ALA A 230 6.77 -15.08 9.32
CA ALA A 230 5.60 -15.67 9.94
C ALA A 230 5.26 -17.05 9.34
N PRO A 231 4.60 -17.93 10.10
CA PRO A 231 3.95 -19.12 9.53
C PRO A 231 2.73 -18.71 8.71
N GLY A 232 2.47 -19.43 7.62
CA GLY A 232 1.41 -19.08 6.68
C GLY A 232 1.39 -20.00 5.47
N VAL A 233 0.60 -19.63 4.48
CA VAL A 233 0.52 -20.32 3.19
C VAL A 233 1.33 -19.53 2.18
N TYR A 234 2.45 -20.09 1.75
CA TYR A 234 3.36 -19.44 0.81
C TYR A 234 3.73 -20.35 -0.36
N SER A 235 4.04 -19.75 -1.51
CA SER A 235 4.47 -20.45 -2.73
C SER A 235 5.87 -19.98 -3.15
N SER A 236 6.86 -20.84 -2.92
CA SER A 236 8.22 -20.65 -3.46
C SER A 236 8.18 -20.60 -5.01
N PRO A 237 9.00 -19.77 -5.66
CA PRO A 237 10.05 -18.89 -5.10
C PRO A 237 9.59 -17.48 -4.70
N TYR A 238 8.28 -17.21 -4.67
CA TYR A 238 7.70 -15.89 -4.39
C TYR A 238 7.12 -15.83 -2.98
N ASP A 239 7.94 -16.19 -1.99
CA ASP A 239 7.51 -16.41 -0.60
C ASP A 239 8.23 -15.52 0.43
N LEU A 240 8.85 -14.42 -0.02
CA LEU A 240 9.50 -13.44 0.85
C LEU A 240 8.84 -12.05 0.80
N GLY A 241 7.69 -11.93 0.13
CA GLY A 241 6.84 -10.74 0.13
C GLY A 241 7.18 -9.70 -0.93
N ARG A 242 8.07 -10.01 -1.88
CA ARG A 242 8.56 -9.03 -2.87
C ARG A 242 7.64 -8.90 -4.09
N THR A 243 6.64 -9.77 -4.21
CA THR A 243 5.49 -9.53 -5.09
C THR A 243 4.80 -8.23 -4.69
N ALA A 244 4.44 -8.05 -3.42
CA ALA A 244 3.81 -6.80 -2.98
C ALA A 244 4.76 -5.59 -3.06
N THR A 245 6.05 -5.75 -2.75
CA THR A 245 7.03 -4.66 -2.92
C THR A 245 7.05 -4.12 -4.36
N HIS A 246 7.05 -5.03 -5.35
CA HIS A 246 7.00 -4.69 -6.76
C HIS A 246 5.69 -3.99 -7.17
N GLU A 247 4.54 -4.56 -6.81
CA GLU A 247 3.24 -3.95 -7.15
C GLU A 247 3.02 -2.60 -6.47
N VAL A 248 3.50 -2.43 -5.23
CA VAL A 248 3.47 -1.13 -4.55
C VAL A 248 4.41 -0.14 -5.24
N GLY A 249 5.53 -0.59 -5.81
CA GLY A 249 6.37 0.22 -6.70
C GLY A 249 5.57 0.78 -7.89
N HIS A 250 4.77 -0.05 -8.57
CA HIS A 250 3.87 0.42 -9.64
C HIS A 250 2.81 1.41 -9.14
N TRP A 251 2.19 1.12 -7.99
CA TRP A 251 1.25 2.04 -7.35
C TRP A 251 1.91 3.38 -7.00
N LEU A 252 3.23 3.39 -6.76
CA LEU A 252 4.07 4.58 -6.57
C LEU A 252 4.77 5.08 -7.85
N ASN A 253 4.18 4.81 -9.02
CA ASN A 253 4.58 5.31 -10.34
C ASN A 253 5.91 4.79 -10.89
N LEU A 254 6.40 3.65 -10.40
CA LEU A 254 7.54 2.96 -10.99
C LEU A 254 7.08 2.05 -12.13
N ARG A 255 7.88 1.97 -13.19
CA ARG A 255 7.65 1.05 -14.31
C ARG A 255 8.55 -0.17 -14.16
N HIS A 256 8.26 -1.20 -14.93
CA HIS A 256 9.22 -2.28 -15.09
C HIS A 256 10.56 -1.74 -15.58
N ILE A 257 11.67 -2.24 -15.05
CA ILE A 257 13.00 -1.65 -15.27
C ILE A 257 13.46 -1.73 -16.74
N TRP A 258 12.96 -2.70 -17.51
CA TRP A 258 13.23 -2.80 -18.96
C TRP A 258 12.32 -1.89 -19.81
N GLY A 259 11.39 -1.16 -19.18
CA GLY A 259 10.51 -0.19 -19.84
C GLY A 259 9.44 -0.81 -20.73
N ASP A 260 9.11 -2.09 -20.56
CA ASP A 260 8.10 -2.81 -21.35
C ASP A 260 8.35 -2.78 -22.87
N ALA A 261 9.61 -2.58 -23.28
CA ALA A 261 10.07 -2.55 -24.66
C ALA A 261 11.53 -3.04 -24.76
N SER A 262 11.95 -3.49 -25.94
CA SER A 262 13.34 -3.89 -26.16
C SER A 262 14.27 -2.70 -26.01
N CYS A 263 15.17 -2.74 -25.01
CA CYS A 263 16.01 -1.60 -24.63
C CYS A 263 15.19 -0.34 -24.33
N GLY A 264 14.05 -0.54 -23.67
CA GLY A 264 13.17 0.53 -23.21
C GLY A 264 13.76 1.32 -22.04
N ASN A 265 12.99 2.31 -21.59
CA ASN A 265 13.34 3.16 -20.46
C ASN A 265 12.16 3.21 -19.48
N ASP A 266 12.44 3.12 -18.19
CA ASP A 266 11.45 3.11 -17.10
C ASP A 266 11.18 4.50 -16.50
N LEU A 267 11.70 5.54 -17.17
CA LEU A 267 11.71 6.95 -16.78
C LEU A 267 12.59 7.26 -15.56
N VAL A 268 13.55 6.39 -15.27
CA VAL A 268 14.56 6.58 -14.24
C VAL A 268 15.95 6.57 -14.89
N SER A 269 16.82 7.51 -14.49
CA SER A 269 18.12 7.69 -15.14
C SER A 269 19.25 6.84 -14.54
N ASP A 270 19.10 6.39 -13.29
CA ASP A 270 20.08 5.56 -12.58
C ASP A 270 19.78 4.06 -12.66
N THR A 271 18.72 3.67 -13.37
CA THR A 271 18.44 2.30 -13.81
C THR A 271 19.00 2.12 -15.22
N PRO A 272 19.94 1.18 -15.44
CA PRO A 272 20.43 0.87 -16.78
C PRO A 272 19.29 0.40 -17.68
N THR A 273 19.31 0.77 -18.97
CA THR A 273 18.38 0.19 -19.94
C THR A 273 18.61 -1.32 -20.04
N GLN A 274 17.52 -2.09 -20.10
CA GLN A 274 17.57 -3.56 -20.20
C GLN A 274 16.81 -4.04 -21.43
N GLN A 275 17.24 -5.15 -22.01
CA GLN A 275 16.59 -5.68 -23.22
C GLN A 275 15.20 -6.23 -22.93
N THR A 276 15.02 -6.87 -21.78
CA THR A 276 13.78 -7.50 -21.34
C THR A 276 13.82 -7.76 -19.83
N SER A 277 12.75 -8.33 -19.29
CA SER A 277 12.66 -8.82 -17.92
C SER A 277 13.62 -9.99 -17.66
N ASN A 278 14.23 -10.03 -16.48
CA ASN A 278 15.01 -11.15 -15.98
C ASN A 278 14.18 -12.06 -15.06
N TYR A 279 14.51 -13.35 -14.98
CA TYR A 279 13.82 -14.34 -14.14
C TYR A 279 14.82 -15.18 -13.34
N GLY A 280 14.32 -15.85 -12.28
CA GLY A 280 15.16 -16.66 -11.40
C GLY A 280 16.15 -15.80 -10.63
N CYS A 281 17.41 -16.21 -10.60
CA CYS A 281 18.50 -15.47 -9.94
C CYS A 281 19.70 -15.32 -10.88
N PRO A 282 19.65 -14.39 -11.84
CA PRO A 282 20.72 -14.20 -12.81
C PRO A 282 22.05 -13.88 -12.11
N ALA A 283 23.15 -14.41 -12.65
CA ALA A 283 24.48 -14.01 -12.21
C ALA A 283 24.78 -12.58 -12.68
N TYR A 284 25.44 -11.79 -11.83
CA TYR A 284 25.90 -10.46 -12.19
C TYR A 284 27.38 -10.52 -12.67
N PRO A 285 27.75 -9.81 -13.76
CA PRO A 285 26.90 -8.96 -14.60
C PRO A 285 26.16 -9.76 -15.68
N HIS A 286 24.91 -9.37 -15.94
CA HIS A 286 24.14 -9.78 -17.12
C HIS A 286 24.03 -8.58 -18.05
N VAL A 287 24.84 -8.51 -19.11
CA VAL A 287 24.94 -7.29 -19.94
C VAL A 287 23.96 -7.33 -21.10
N THR A 288 23.13 -6.30 -21.22
CA THR A 288 22.22 -6.09 -22.37
C THR A 288 22.26 -4.63 -22.81
N CYS A 289 21.70 -4.29 -23.98
CA CYS A 289 21.55 -2.89 -24.43
C CYS A 289 22.82 -2.00 -24.35
N SER A 290 24.00 -2.60 -24.47
CA SER A 290 25.30 -1.92 -24.27
C SER A 290 25.50 -1.28 -22.88
N ASN A 291 24.75 -1.74 -21.87
CA ASN A 291 24.90 -1.33 -20.48
C ASN A 291 26.14 -2.01 -19.83
N GLN A 292 26.37 -1.76 -18.54
CA GLN A 292 27.46 -2.37 -17.77
C GLN A 292 27.01 -3.58 -16.93
N GLY A 293 25.81 -4.08 -17.19
CA GLY A 293 25.08 -5.07 -16.40
C GLY A 293 23.68 -4.56 -16.09
N ASP A 294 22.69 -5.40 -16.34
CA ASP A 294 21.32 -5.23 -15.90
C ASP A 294 21.29 -5.13 -14.36
N MET A 295 20.45 -4.23 -13.85
CA MET A 295 20.14 -4.14 -12.43
C MET A 295 19.02 -5.14 -12.10
N SER A 296 19.23 -6.41 -12.43
CA SER A 296 18.21 -7.47 -12.30
C SER A 296 17.74 -7.72 -10.88
N MET A 297 18.51 -7.27 -9.88
CA MET A 297 18.13 -7.30 -8.47
C MET A 297 17.22 -6.16 -8.02
N ASN A 298 16.82 -5.28 -8.93
CA ASN A 298 15.86 -4.24 -8.65
C ASN A 298 14.47 -4.87 -8.39
N TYR A 299 13.72 -4.32 -7.43
CA TYR A 299 12.37 -4.81 -7.15
C TYR A 299 11.42 -4.71 -8.36
N MET A 300 11.71 -3.85 -9.34
CA MET A 300 10.92 -3.67 -10.57
C MET A 300 11.33 -4.60 -11.73
N ASP A 301 12.20 -5.58 -11.49
CA ASP A 301 12.43 -6.72 -12.40
C ASP A 301 11.58 -7.95 -12.00
N TYR A 302 11.69 -9.06 -12.73
CA TYR A 302 10.89 -10.29 -12.57
C TYR A 302 11.64 -11.48 -11.97
N VAL A 303 12.79 -11.23 -11.34
CA VAL A 303 13.58 -12.24 -10.63
C VAL A 303 12.80 -12.85 -9.45
N ASP A 304 13.34 -13.91 -8.85
CA ASP A 304 12.76 -14.51 -7.65
C ASP A 304 12.87 -13.57 -6.45
N ASP A 305 11.97 -13.71 -5.46
CA ASP A 305 11.91 -12.82 -4.28
C ASP A 305 13.24 -12.73 -3.49
N ALA A 306 14.06 -13.79 -3.52
CA ALA A 306 15.35 -13.86 -2.84
C ALA A 306 16.49 -13.15 -3.59
N CYS A 307 16.20 -12.68 -4.81
CA CYS A 307 17.16 -12.15 -5.77
C CYS A 307 16.83 -10.71 -6.20
N MET A 308 15.76 -10.12 -5.66
CA MET A 308 15.51 -8.68 -5.67
C MET A 308 15.63 -8.09 -4.27
N TYR A 309 16.33 -6.97 -4.13
CA TYR A 309 16.68 -6.43 -2.81
C TYR A 309 17.04 -4.93 -2.82
N MET A 310 16.67 -4.18 -3.88
CA MET A 310 16.89 -2.73 -3.91
C MET A 310 15.89 -1.96 -4.80
N PHE A 311 15.61 -0.72 -4.40
CA PHE A 311 15.23 0.37 -5.29
C PHE A 311 16.43 1.29 -5.52
N SER A 312 16.44 2.03 -6.63
CA SER A 312 17.44 3.06 -6.92
C SER A 312 17.08 4.43 -6.31
N THR A 313 18.02 5.38 -6.34
CA THR A 313 17.81 6.75 -5.85
C THR A 313 16.85 7.52 -6.76
N GLY A 314 16.92 7.30 -8.07
CA GLY A 314 15.97 7.85 -9.03
C GLY A 314 14.55 7.29 -8.83
N GLN A 315 14.41 5.98 -8.57
CA GLN A 315 13.12 5.40 -8.22
C GLN A 315 12.56 5.99 -6.92
N SER A 316 13.39 6.13 -5.87
CA SER A 316 13.00 6.82 -4.63
C SER A 316 12.49 8.25 -4.89
N THR A 317 13.17 9.00 -5.76
CA THR A 317 12.79 10.37 -6.12
C THR A 317 11.42 10.40 -6.80
N ARG A 318 11.17 9.51 -7.76
CA ARG A 318 9.86 9.39 -8.44
C ARG A 318 8.72 9.06 -7.49
N MET A 319 8.94 8.11 -6.57
CA MET A 319 7.93 7.76 -5.57
C MET A 319 7.61 8.95 -4.67
N ASN A 320 8.64 9.68 -4.21
CA ASN A 320 8.48 10.85 -3.34
C ASN A 320 7.76 12.02 -4.02
N ALA A 321 7.91 12.18 -5.34
CA ALA A 321 7.21 13.20 -6.10
C ALA A 321 5.68 13.10 -5.97
N LEU A 322 5.14 11.90 -5.80
CA LEU A 322 3.69 11.69 -5.63
C LEU A 322 3.13 12.29 -4.33
N PHE A 323 3.95 12.42 -3.29
CA PHE A 323 3.53 12.97 -2.00
C PHE A 323 3.77 14.47 -1.89
N ALA A 324 4.62 15.03 -2.74
CA ALA A 324 4.87 16.47 -2.78
C ALA A 324 3.59 17.26 -3.06
N ALA A 325 3.61 18.58 -2.78
CA ALA A 325 2.48 19.45 -3.05
C ALA A 325 2.05 19.35 -4.53
N GLY A 326 0.76 19.07 -4.78
CA GLY A 326 0.21 18.84 -6.12
C GLY A 326 0.46 17.44 -6.69
N GLY A 327 1.17 16.57 -5.98
CA GLY A 327 1.37 15.17 -6.36
C GLY A 327 0.10 14.33 -6.17
N ALA A 328 -0.02 13.25 -6.95
CA ALA A 328 -1.22 12.42 -7.02
C ALA A 328 -1.60 11.71 -5.71
N ARG A 329 -0.68 11.63 -4.75
CA ARG A 329 -0.85 10.95 -3.46
C ARG A 329 -0.62 11.87 -2.26
N ALA A 330 -0.60 13.18 -2.46
CA ALA A 330 -0.38 14.17 -1.39
C ALA A 330 -1.39 14.04 -0.22
N GLY A 331 -2.61 13.54 -0.47
CA GLY A 331 -3.62 13.32 0.57
C GLY A 331 -3.18 12.37 1.69
N LEU A 332 -2.31 11.40 1.39
CA LEU A 332 -1.81 10.43 2.38
C LEU A 332 -0.98 11.08 3.48
N LEU A 333 -0.33 12.22 3.20
CA LEU A 333 0.47 12.95 4.21
C LEU A 333 -0.38 13.47 5.37
N THR A 334 -1.69 13.64 5.15
CA THR A 334 -2.64 14.13 6.15
C THR A 334 -3.59 13.05 6.66
N SER A 335 -3.40 11.80 6.22
CA SER A 335 -4.29 10.70 6.59
C SER A 335 -4.18 10.38 8.08
N LEU A 336 -5.32 10.30 8.74
CA LEU A 336 -5.42 9.80 10.12
C LEU A 336 -5.59 8.29 10.19
N GLY A 337 -5.60 7.59 9.05
CA GLY A 337 -5.91 6.16 8.96
C GLY A 337 -4.97 5.28 9.79
N GLY A 338 -3.70 5.66 9.92
CA GLY A 338 -2.69 4.93 10.68
C GLY A 338 -2.71 5.18 12.19
N THR A 339 -3.53 6.14 12.65
CA THR A 339 -3.62 6.55 14.06
C THR A 339 -4.91 6.03 14.66
N ALA A 340 -4.86 5.38 15.82
CA ALA A 340 -6.08 4.83 16.43
C ALA A 340 -7.14 5.92 16.73
N PRO A 341 -8.44 5.59 16.69
CA PRO A 341 -9.47 6.52 17.08
C PRO A 341 -9.35 6.95 18.52
N ARG A 342 -9.56 8.24 18.76
CA ARG A 342 -9.79 8.73 20.12
C ARG A 342 -11.08 8.08 20.62
N ALA A 343 -11.00 7.28 21.68
CA ALA A 343 -12.17 6.67 22.28
C ALA A 343 -13.15 7.77 22.72
N THR A 344 -14.38 7.72 22.22
CA THR A 344 -15.51 8.46 22.80
C THR A 344 -16.03 7.64 23.99
N LEU A 345 -16.32 8.32 25.11
CA LEU A 345 -16.67 7.76 26.44
C LEU A 345 -17.94 6.87 26.49
N ALA A 346 -18.51 6.45 25.37
CA ALA A 346 -19.78 5.72 25.33
C ALA A 346 -19.63 4.19 25.50
N SER A 347 -18.41 3.65 25.61
CA SER A 347 -18.19 2.19 25.65
C SER A 347 -17.15 1.73 26.68
N LEU A 348 -16.96 2.47 27.78
CA LEU A 348 -16.18 1.94 28.91
C LEU A 348 -17.06 1.07 29.81
N GLY A 349 -17.58 -0.02 29.24
CA GLY A 349 -17.89 -1.19 30.03
C GLY A 349 -16.56 -1.89 30.37
N SER A 350 -16.24 -1.96 31.66
CA SER A 350 -15.25 -2.91 32.20
C SER A 350 -13.82 -2.84 31.63
N ALA A 351 -13.25 -1.64 31.46
CA ALA A 351 -11.84 -1.53 31.08
C ALA A 351 -10.92 -1.85 32.28
N SER A 352 -10.01 -2.81 32.07
CA SER A 352 -8.95 -3.23 33.00
C SER A 352 -7.71 -2.31 32.96
N GLU A 353 -7.82 -1.16 32.31
CA GLU A 353 -6.69 -0.26 32.00
C GLU A 353 -6.84 1.13 32.62
N VAL A 354 -5.69 1.72 32.97
CA VAL A 354 -5.61 3.09 33.47
C VAL A 354 -5.57 4.04 32.29
N ALA A 355 -6.49 5.00 32.21
CA ALA A 355 -6.52 6.01 31.14
C ALA A 355 -6.63 7.42 31.72
N MET A 356 -6.18 8.43 30.98
CA MET A 356 -6.16 9.84 31.40
C MET A 356 -6.74 10.76 30.32
N TYR A 357 -7.72 11.61 30.68
CA TYR A 357 -8.41 12.49 29.73
C TYR A 357 -9.03 13.74 30.41
N PRO A 358 -9.13 14.89 29.73
CA PRO A 358 -8.65 15.16 28.38
C PRO A 358 -7.14 15.39 28.35
N ASN A 359 -6.46 14.88 27.34
CA ASN A 359 -5.10 15.26 26.99
C ASN A 359 -5.14 15.84 25.55
N PRO A 360 -4.78 17.12 25.31
CA PRO A 360 -4.34 18.11 26.30
C PRO A 360 -5.41 18.50 27.35
N ALA A 361 -4.98 18.88 28.55
CA ALA A 361 -5.84 19.33 29.65
C ALA A 361 -5.74 20.83 29.87
N SER A 362 -6.84 21.49 30.21
CA SER A 362 -6.83 22.91 30.60
C SER A 362 -6.82 23.07 32.12
N ASN A 363 -7.78 22.47 32.83
CA ASN A 363 -7.91 22.65 34.28
C ASN A 363 -7.89 21.33 35.06
N VAL A 364 -8.43 20.27 34.48
CA VAL A 364 -8.63 18.98 35.15
C VAL A 364 -8.30 17.85 34.18
N LEU A 365 -7.66 16.81 34.71
CA LEU A 365 -7.49 15.49 34.11
C LEU A 365 -8.34 14.49 34.88
N ASN A 366 -9.16 13.72 34.19
CA ASN A 366 -9.86 12.57 34.72
C ASN A 366 -9.04 11.31 34.48
N LEU A 367 -9.07 10.39 35.43
CA LEU A 367 -8.41 9.09 35.39
C LEU A 367 -9.46 7.99 35.39
N THR A 368 -9.40 7.10 34.41
CA THR A 368 -10.03 5.78 34.51
C THR A 368 -9.09 4.91 35.34
N LEU A 369 -9.57 4.38 36.46
CA LEU A 369 -8.83 3.46 37.32
C LEU A 369 -9.58 2.12 37.36
N PRO A 370 -8.88 0.97 37.31
CA PRO A 370 -9.51 -0.35 37.39
C PRO A 370 -10.31 -0.50 38.70
N GLN A 371 -11.56 -0.98 38.60
CA GLN A 371 -12.47 -1.08 39.76
C GLN A 371 -12.36 -2.38 40.58
N ASN A 372 -11.54 -3.36 40.16
CA ASN A 372 -11.56 -4.72 40.71
C ASN A 372 -10.29 -5.14 41.45
N ILE A 373 -9.79 -4.33 42.38
CA ILE A 373 -8.88 -4.79 43.44
C ILE A 373 -9.26 -4.02 44.72
N GLY A 374 -9.64 -4.74 45.77
CA GLY A 374 -10.23 -4.16 46.99
C GLY A 374 -9.47 -2.95 47.53
N ALA A 375 -10.21 -1.91 47.94
CA ALA A 375 -9.76 -0.77 48.77
C ALA A 375 -8.37 -0.16 48.45
N SER A 376 -7.89 -0.26 47.21
CA SER A 376 -6.55 0.18 46.84
C SER A 376 -6.56 1.69 46.62
N VAL A 377 -5.96 2.44 47.54
CA VAL A 377 -5.77 3.89 47.40
C VAL A 377 -4.74 4.13 46.29
N TRP A 378 -5.18 4.74 45.19
CA TRP A 378 -4.29 5.15 44.10
C TRP A 378 -3.61 6.48 44.46
N ASN A 379 -2.29 6.49 44.44
CA ASN A 379 -1.47 7.68 44.52
C ASN A 379 -1.17 8.20 43.11
N VAL A 380 -1.30 9.52 42.94
CA VAL A 380 -1.05 10.18 41.66
C VAL A 380 -0.12 11.35 41.88
N THR A 381 1.00 11.36 41.15
CA THR A 381 2.01 12.41 41.22
C THR A 381 2.35 12.90 39.82
N VAL A 382 2.44 14.22 39.64
CA VAL A 382 2.78 14.85 38.35
C VAL A 382 4.20 15.38 38.41
N TYR A 383 4.95 15.21 37.33
CA TYR A 383 6.33 15.64 37.16
C TYR A 383 6.47 16.45 35.86
N ASP A 384 7.38 17.42 35.83
CA ASP A 384 7.87 17.98 34.56
C ASP A 384 8.78 16.97 33.82
N LEU A 385 9.17 17.29 32.59
CA LEU A 385 10.06 16.43 31.79
C LEU A 385 11.48 16.26 32.37
N ARG A 386 11.86 17.07 33.36
CA ARG A 386 13.15 16.97 34.07
C ARG A 386 13.03 16.15 35.34
N GLY A 387 11.84 15.66 35.68
CA GLY A 387 11.57 14.84 36.86
C GLY A 387 11.27 15.63 38.14
N TYR A 388 11.05 16.95 38.06
CA TYR A 388 10.63 17.74 39.22
C TYR A 388 9.14 17.55 39.48
N GLU A 389 8.78 17.23 40.73
CA GLU A 389 7.38 17.07 41.13
C GLU A 389 6.63 18.41 41.06
N MET A 390 5.51 18.40 40.36
CA MET A 390 4.61 19.53 40.20
C MET A 390 3.59 19.57 41.34
N LYS A 391 3.99 20.09 42.50
CA LYS A 391 3.13 20.22 43.71
C LYS A 391 1.86 21.06 43.51
N GLN A 392 1.79 21.79 42.41
CA GLN A 392 0.63 22.57 41.97
C GLN A 392 -0.49 21.68 41.43
N ALA A 393 -0.18 20.44 41.02
CA ALA A 393 -1.17 19.45 40.64
C ALA A 393 -1.66 18.69 41.88
N SER A 394 -2.96 18.43 41.99
CA SER A 394 -3.55 17.71 43.12
C SER A 394 -4.57 16.68 42.67
N TYR A 395 -4.50 15.48 43.26
CA TYR A 395 -5.44 14.39 43.00
C TYR A 395 -6.50 14.32 44.09
N ASN A 396 -7.76 14.16 43.70
CA ASN A 396 -8.90 14.18 44.63
C ASN A 396 -9.25 12.83 45.27
N GLY A 397 -8.50 11.75 44.97
CA GLY A 397 -8.81 10.40 45.45
C GLY A 397 -9.97 9.70 44.71
N GLN A 398 -10.64 10.38 43.78
CA GLN A 398 -11.84 9.90 43.07
C GLN A 398 -11.67 9.95 41.54
N GLY A 399 -10.43 9.89 41.07
CA GLY A 399 -10.14 9.84 39.63
C GLY A 399 -10.04 11.21 38.96
N GLN A 400 -9.81 12.31 39.68
CA GLN A 400 -9.54 13.62 39.05
C GLN A 400 -8.27 14.26 39.60
N VAL A 401 -7.46 14.81 38.69
CA VAL A 401 -6.26 15.59 38.97
C VAL A 401 -6.49 17.02 38.51
N ASN A 402 -6.46 17.97 39.45
CA ASN A 402 -6.47 19.39 39.13
C ASN A 402 -5.07 19.78 38.63
N VAL A 403 -5.01 20.35 37.44
CA VAL A 403 -3.80 20.83 36.77
C VAL A 403 -3.90 22.31 36.37
N SER A 404 -4.94 23.03 36.84
CA SER A 404 -5.19 24.44 36.47
C SER A 404 -4.01 25.37 36.75
N GLN A 405 -3.23 25.09 37.79
CA GLN A 405 -2.08 25.89 38.23
C GLN A 405 -0.77 25.51 37.53
N LEU A 406 -0.78 24.52 36.63
CA LEU A 406 0.40 24.17 35.85
C LEU A 406 0.59 25.13 34.66
N PRO A 407 1.83 25.58 34.39
CA PRO A 407 2.16 26.24 33.13
C PRO A 407 1.85 25.36 31.91
N GLN A 408 1.62 25.98 30.75
CA GLN A 408 1.52 25.28 29.48
C GLN A 408 2.78 24.45 29.21
N GLY A 409 2.63 23.19 28.82
CA GLY A 409 3.77 22.30 28.61
C GLY A 409 3.42 20.81 28.69
N LEU A 410 4.42 19.96 28.47
CA LEU A 410 4.29 18.51 28.58
C LEU A 410 4.72 18.04 29.98
N TYR A 411 3.93 17.14 30.57
CA TYR A 411 4.14 16.60 31.91
C TYR A 411 4.04 15.08 31.90
N GLN A 412 4.68 14.46 32.89
CA GLN A 412 4.56 13.03 33.15
C GLN A 412 3.79 12.79 34.45
N MET A 413 2.78 11.94 34.41
CA MET A 413 2.01 11.52 35.57
C MET A 413 2.36 10.08 35.94
N THR A 414 2.62 9.84 37.22
CA THR A 414 2.80 8.51 37.80
C THR A 414 1.56 8.17 38.64
N ILE A 415 0.95 7.02 38.37
CA ILE A 415 -0.27 6.52 39.00
C ILE A 415 0.07 5.16 39.60
N SER A 416 -0.04 5.01 40.93
CA SER A 416 0.40 3.79 41.62
C SER A 416 -0.52 3.43 42.78
N ASN A 417 -0.81 2.14 42.97
CA ASN A 417 -1.51 1.61 44.15
C ASN A 417 -0.59 0.76 45.05
N GLY A 418 0.72 0.82 44.86
CA GLY A 418 1.70 -0.02 45.57
C GLY A 418 2.00 -1.36 44.88
N GLU A 419 1.05 -1.94 44.14
CA GLU A 419 1.25 -3.19 43.38
C GLU A 419 1.53 -2.92 41.90
N LYS A 420 0.80 -1.96 41.30
CA LYS A 420 0.90 -1.56 39.90
C LYS A 420 1.27 -0.09 39.84
N THR A 421 2.28 0.22 39.01
CA THR A 421 2.66 1.61 38.71
C THR A 421 2.54 1.85 37.21
N VAL A 422 1.79 2.87 36.83
CA VAL A 422 1.57 3.30 35.45
C VAL A 422 2.12 4.71 35.28
N ARG A 423 2.84 4.94 34.18
CA ARG A 423 3.35 6.26 33.80
C ARG A 423 2.70 6.69 32.50
N GLN A 424 2.13 7.89 32.47
CA GLN A 424 1.51 8.48 31.28
C GLN A 424 1.95 9.92 31.11
N GLN A 425 1.88 10.45 29.90
CA GLN A 425 2.19 11.85 29.62
C GLN A 425 0.91 12.62 29.28
N PHE A 426 0.86 13.89 29.68
CA PHE A 426 -0.17 14.82 29.21
C PHE A 426 0.40 16.19 28.89
N GLN A 427 -0.26 16.88 27.98
CA GLN A 427 -0.01 18.27 27.65
C GLN A 427 -0.99 19.17 28.42
N LYS A 428 -0.47 20.21 29.08
CA LYS A 428 -1.25 21.31 29.64
C LYS A 428 -1.38 22.40 28.58
N ASN A 429 -2.63 22.74 28.26
CA ASN A 429 -3.00 23.89 27.43
C ASN A 429 -3.24 25.15 28.25
#